data_AF-A0A7Y2YCH3-F1
#
_entry.id   AF-A0A7Y2YCH3-F1
#
_cell.length_a   1.000
_cell.length_b   1.000
_cell.length_c   1.000
_cell.angle_alpha   90.00
_cell.angle_beta   90.00
_cell.angle_gamma   90.00
#
_symmetry.space_group_name_H-M   'P 1'
#
loop_
_entity.id
_entity.type
_entity.pdbx_description
1 polymer ?
#
loop_
_entity_poly.entity_id
_entity_poly.type
_entity_poly.pdbx_seq_one_letter_code
_entity_poly.pdbx_strand_id
1 'polypeptide(L)'
;MNEAPLIRPDALVFGIGNSGRADDGLGWSFLDRLAELGRFQGRVEYRYQLQVEDAALVAEAEQVVFVDAYRGDLPGGFHWRPCEPSADFQFSTHALPPRA
;
A
#
# COMPACT_ATOMS: atom_id res chain seq x y z
N MET A 1 4.95 -21.16 -1.14
CA MET A 1 5.05 -20.84 0.29
C MET A 1 5.41 -19.37 0.33
N ASN A 2 4.42 -18.50 0.53
CA ASN A 2 4.67 -17.05 0.50
C ASN A 2 5.40 -16.68 1.78
N GLU A 3 6.65 -16.25 1.65
CA GLU A 3 7.40 -15.71 2.77
C GLU A 3 6.71 -14.43 3.25
N ALA A 4 6.60 -14.26 4.58
CA ALA A 4 6.00 -13.08 5.15
C ALA A 4 6.81 -11.83 4.71
N PRO A 5 6.15 -10.74 4.31
CA PRO A 5 6.84 -9.57 3.83
C PRO A 5 7.68 -8.93 4.93
N LEU A 6 8.95 -8.66 4.65
CA LEU A 6 9.82 -7.90 5.54
C LEU A 6 9.56 -6.40 5.34
N ILE A 7 8.73 -5.83 6.21
CA ILE A 7 8.53 -4.38 6.32
C ILE A 7 9.54 -3.86 7.33
N ARG A 8 10.40 -2.93 6.90
CA ARG A 8 11.36 -2.31 7.80
C ARG A 8 10.65 -1.49 8.88
N PRO A 9 11.21 -1.40 10.10
CA PRO A 9 10.59 -0.62 11.17
C PRO A 9 10.39 0.86 10.84
N ASP A 10 11.20 1.41 9.92
CA ASP A 10 11.27 2.82 9.50
C ASP A 10 10.64 3.08 8.12
N ALA A 11 9.97 2.08 7.52
CA ALA A 11 9.40 2.21 6.18
C ALA A 11 8.32 3.30 6.08
N LEU A 12 8.03 3.74 4.85
CA LEU A 12 6.82 4.49 4.52
C LEU A 12 5.75 3.51 4.01
N VAL A 13 4.59 3.45 4.66
CA VAL A 13 3.51 2.53 4.29
C VAL A 13 2.27 3.31 3.89
N PHE A 14 1.83 3.14 2.64
CA PHE A 14 0.58 3.66 2.12
C PHE A 14 -0.52 2.62 2.25
N GLY A 15 -1.62 2.98 2.90
CA GLY A 15 -2.87 2.23 2.90
C GLY A 15 -3.83 2.90 1.93
N ILE A 16 -4.13 2.22 0.84
CA ILE A 16 -5.05 2.68 -0.20
C ILE A 16 -6.42 2.08 0.08
N GLY A 17 -7.45 2.92 0.05
CA GLY A 17 -8.81 2.49 0.28
C GLY A 17 -9.70 3.49 1.00
N ASN A 18 -10.84 3.03 1.46
CA ASN A 18 -11.85 3.84 2.15
C ASN A 18 -12.59 3.02 3.20
N SER A 19 -12.43 3.34 4.49
CA SER A 19 -13.16 2.67 5.58
C SER A 19 -14.68 2.86 5.53
N GLY A 20 -15.18 3.86 4.81
CA GLY A 20 -16.61 4.09 4.58
C GLY A 20 -17.25 3.14 3.56
N ARG A 21 -16.45 2.30 2.88
CA ARG A 21 -16.92 1.29 1.91
C ARG A 21 -16.43 -0.07 2.36
N ALA A 22 -17.36 -0.94 2.75
CA ALA A 22 -17.10 -2.24 3.39
C ALA A 22 -15.82 -2.96 2.90
N ASP A 23 -15.74 -3.23 1.60
CA ASP A 23 -14.68 -4.07 1.02
C ASP A 23 -13.42 -3.28 0.60
N ASP A 24 -13.48 -1.95 0.58
CA ASP A 24 -12.40 -1.06 0.12
C ASP A 24 -11.55 -0.56 1.29
N GLY A 25 -11.91 -0.90 2.54
CA GLY A 25 -11.23 -0.43 3.75
C GLY A 25 -9.97 -1.22 4.13
N LEU A 26 -9.63 -2.30 3.41
CA LEU A 26 -8.60 -3.25 3.84
C LEU A 26 -7.22 -2.59 3.98
N GLY A 27 -6.86 -1.68 3.07
CA GLY A 27 -5.59 -0.95 3.16
C GLY A 27 -5.50 -0.14 4.46
N TRP A 28 -6.58 0.55 4.84
CA TRP A 28 -6.62 1.32 6.09
C TRP A 28 -6.63 0.42 7.32
N SER A 29 -7.41 -0.67 7.32
CA SER A 29 -7.43 -1.64 8.42
C SER A 29 -6.06 -2.30 8.64
N PHE A 30 -5.28 -2.51 7.58
CA PHE A 30 -3.90 -2.97 7.69
C PHE A 30 -3.02 -1.94 8.42
N LEU A 31 -3.14 -0.65 8.08
CA LEU A 31 -2.40 0.42 8.75
C LEU A 31 -2.77 0.54 10.23
N ASP A 32 -4.06 0.48 10.54
CA ASP A 32 -4.54 0.52 11.92
C ASP A 32 -3.92 -0.62 12.73
N ARG A 33 -3.92 -1.83 12.16
CA ARG A 33 -3.31 -3.00 12.79
C ARG A 33 -1.79 -2.85 12.94
N LEU A 34 -1.12 -2.26 11.95
CA LEU A 34 0.32 -2.00 12.00
C LEU A 34 0.68 -1.01 13.13
N ALA A 35 -0.12 0.04 13.30
CA ALA A 35 0.04 1.01 14.37
C ALA A 35 -0.21 0.40 15.76
N GLU A 36 -1.23 -0.45 15.90
CA GLU A 36 -1.54 -1.16 17.17
C GLU A 36 -0.41 -2.08 17.65
N LEU A 37 0.38 -2.65 16.74
CA LEU A 37 1.48 -3.52 17.10
C LEU A 37 2.60 -2.78 17.85
N GLY A 38 2.62 -1.44 17.80
CA GLY A 38 3.53 -0.58 18.59
C GLY A 38 5.02 -0.74 18.30
N ARG A 39 5.38 -1.56 17.31
CA ARG A 39 6.76 -1.89 16.91
C ARG A 39 7.19 -1.20 15.62
N PHE A 40 6.23 -0.60 14.90
CA PHE A 40 6.47 0.14 13.68
C PHE A 40 6.72 1.61 14.04
N GLN A 41 7.88 2.14 13.65
CA GLN A 41 8.34 3.51 13.92
C GLN A 41 8.34 4.38 12.65
N GLY A 42 8.04 3.76 11.51
CA GLY A 42 7.97 4.41 10.22
C GLY A 42 6.72 5.25 10.07
N ARG A 43 6.53 5.75 8.85
CA ARG A 43 5.43 6.64 8.51
C ARG A 43 4.29 5.87 7.88
N VAL A 44 3.07 6.22 8.25
CA VAL A 44 1.84 5.61 7.73
C VAL A 44 1.00 6.68 7.06
N GLU A 45 0.56 6.42 5.82
CA GLU A 45 -0.20 7.36 5.00
C GLU A 45 -1.50 6.70 4.52
N TYR A 46 -2.63 7.26 4.95
CA TYR A 46 -3.95 6.85 4.49
C TYR A 46 -4.29 7.61 3.21
N ARG A 47 -4.61 6.87 2.15
CA ARG A 47 -4.98 7.43 0.85
C ARG A 47 -6.25 6.79 0.33
N TYR A 48 -7.12 7.59 -0.27
CA TYR A 48 -8.25 7.06 -1.05
C TYR A 48 -7.75 6.45 -2.36
N GLN A 49 -6.86 7.18 -3.03
CA GLN A 49 -6.12 6.76 -4.23
C GLN A 49 -4.74 7.44 -4.17
N LEU A 50 -3.74 6.89 -4.86
CA LEU A 50 -2.43 7.53 -4.98
C LEU A 50 -2.51 8.80 -5.81
N GLN A 51 -1.71 9.79 -5.44
CA GLN A 51 -1.64 11.08 -6.11
C GLN A 51 -0.20 11.39 -6.54
N VAL A 52 -0.02 12.32 -7.49
CA VAL A 52 1.31 12.70 -7.98
C VAL A 52 2.15 13.32 -6.87
N GLU A 53 1.51 14.00 -5.92
CA GLU A 53 2.15 14.63 -4.76
C GLU A 53 2.80 13.60 -3.82
N ASP A 54 2.34 12.35 -3.82
CA ASP A 54 2.93 11.29 -3.01
C ASP A 54 4.35 10.91 -3.47
N ALA A 55 4.73 11.24 -4.70
CA ALA A 55 6.09 11.01 -5.21
C ALA A 55 7.16 11.72 -4.36
N ALA A 56 6.85 12.89 -3.80
CA ALA A 56 7.76 13.60 -2.91
C ALA A 56 8.01 12.81 -1.61
N LEU A 57 6.96 12.23 -1.04
CA LEU A 57 7.07 11.38 0.15
C LEU A 57 7.82 10.08 -0.15
N VAL A 58 7.54 9.47 -1.31
CA VAL A 58 8.23 8.26 -1.77
C VAL A 58 9.73 8.50 -1.91
N ALA A 59 10.14 9.67 -2.41
CA ALA A 59 11.55 10.01 -2.60
C ALA A 59 12.34 10.18 -1.29
N GLU A 60 11.67 10.43 -0.16
CA GLU A 60 12.30 10.61 1.15
C GLU A 60 12.55 9.29 1.90
N ALA A 61 11.95 8.18 1.47
CA ALA A 61 11.96 6.91 2.20
C ALA A 61 12.92 5.87 1.58
N GLU A 62 13.62 5.11 2.43
CA GLU A 62 14.46 3.97 1.97
C GLU A 62 13.63 2.77 1.49
N GLN A 63 12.45 2.56 2.09
CA GLN A 63 11.51 1.53 1.68
C GLN A 63 10.09 2.10 1.69
N VAL A 64 9.38 1.88 0.60
CA VAL A 64 7.96 2.21 0.46
C VAL A 64 7.15 0.92 0.27
N VAL A 65 6.05 0.81 1.00
CA VAL A 65 5.11 -0.31 0.91
C VAL A 65 3.73 0.23 0.57
N PHE A 66 3.13 -0.29 -0.49
CA PHE A 66 1.75 0.03 -0.87
C PHE A 66 0.85 -1.15 -0.51
N VAL A 67 -0.24 -0.86 0.19
CA VAL A 67 -1.23 -1.84 0.63
C VAL A 67 -2.57 -1.43 0.07
N ASP A 68 -3.21 -2.33 -0.68
CA ASP A 68 -4.48 -2.09 -1.34
C ASP A 68 -5.37 -3.34 -1.24
N ALA A 69 -6.67 -3.15 -1.33
CA ALA A 69 -7.62 -4.24 -1.44
C ALA A 69 -7.53 -4.88 -2.83
N TYR A 70 -7.66 -6.20 -2.90
CA TYR A 70 -7.69 -6.94 -4.16
C TYR A 70 -8.99 -7.71 -4.29
N ARG A 71 -9.60 -7.65 -5.49
CA ARG A 71 -10.78 -8.44 -5.83
C ARG A 71 -10.39 -9.68 -6.64
N GLY A 72 -10.58 -10.85 -6.05
CA GLY A 72 -10.32 -12.14 -6.67
C GLY A 72 -9.70 -13.11 -5.68
N ASP A 73 -9.39 -14.32 -6.15
CA ASP A 73 -8.78 -15.34 -5.29
C ASP A 73 -7.27 -15.10 -5.14
N LEU A 74 -6.84 -14.96 -3.90
CA LEU A 74 -5.43 -14.94 -3.52
C LEU A 74 -5.12 -16.19 -2.67
N PRO A 75 -4.41 -17.19 -3.24
CA PRO A 75 -3.94 -18.33 -2.46
C PRO A 75 -3.05 -17.86 -1.30
N GLY A 76 -3.54 -17.97 -0.06
CA GLY A 76 -2.85 -17.47 1.14
C GLY A 76 -3.34 -16.11 1.66
N GLY A 77 -4.38 -15.52 1.06
CA GLY A 77 -5.07 -14.33 1.56
C GLY A 77 -4.41 -12.99 1.23
N PHE A 78 -3.17 -13.00 0.73
CA PHE A 78 -2.48 -11.80 0.26
C PHE A 78 -1.48 -12.14 -0.87
N HIS A 79 -1.07 -11.12 -1.60
CA HIS A 79 0.00 -11.21 -2.59
C HIS A 79 1.03 -10.13 -2.33
N TRP A 80 2.30 -10.52 -2.30
CA TRP A 80 3.43 -9.64 -2.04
C TRP A 80 4.42 -9.73 -3.20
N ARG A 81 4.81 -8.59 -3.75
CA ARG A 81 5.78 -8.50 -4.83
C ARG A 81 6.53 -7.16 -4.81
N PRO A 82 7.74 -7.09 -5.37
CA PRO A 82 8.39 -5.82 -5.68
C PRO A 82 7.49 -4.94 -6.55
N CYS A 83 7.45 -3.64 -6.25
CA CYS A 83 6.84 -2.65 -7.13
C CYS A 83 7.87 -2.21 -8.16
N GLU A 84 7.88 -2.88 -9.31
CA GLU A 84 8.75 -2.48 -10.43
C GLU A 84 8.07 -1.38 -11.25
N PRO A 85 8.82 -0.31 -11.62
CA PRO A 85 8.29 0.77 -12.43
C PRO A 85 7.78 0.22 -13.76
N SER A 86 6.70 0.81 -14.25
CA SER A 86 6.01 0.34 -15.43
C SER A 86 5.56 1.50 -16.27
N ALA A 87 5.99 1.50 -17.53
CA ALA A 87 5.51 2.44 -18.53
C ALA A 87 4.04 2.20 -18.92
N ASP A 88 3.43 1.08 -18.49
CA ASP A 88 2.00 0.81 -18.69
C ASP A 88 1.14 1.77 -17.88
N PHE A 89 0.93 2.97 -18.43
CA PHE A 89 -0.08 3.92 -18.00
C PHE A 89 -1.48 3.33 -18.30
N GLN A 90 -1.99 2.53 -17.37
CA GLN A 90 -3.40 2.13 -17.40
C GLN A 90 -4.23 3.32 -16.93
N PHE A 91 -4.61 4.19 -17.88
CA PHE A 91 -5.63 5.23 -17.68
C PHE A 91 -6.98 4.55 -17.41
N SER A 92 -7.22 4.14 -16.16
CA SER A 92 -8.56 4.30 -15.61
C SER A 92 -8.63 5.75 -15.14
N THR A 93 -9.71 6.46 -15.44
CA THR A 93 -9.78 7.94 -15.38
C THR A 93 -9.50 8.57 -14.01
N HIS A 94 -9.32 7.76 -12.96
CA HIS A 94 -9.11 8.25 -11.60
C HIS A 94 -8.03 7.52 -10.78
N ALA A 95 -7.56 6.33 -11.14
CA ALA A 95 -6.61 5.59 -10.29
C ALA A 95 -5.18 5.58 -10.87
N LEU A 96 -4.23 6.11 -10.11
CA LEU A 96 -2.79 5.95 -10.35
C LEU A 96 -2.32 4.62 -9.70
N PRO A 97 -1.82 3.65 -10.46
CA PRO A 97 -1.27 2.44 -9.87
C PRO A 97 0.09 2.72 -9.22
N PRO A 98 0.50 2.00 -8.16
CA PRO A 98 1.77 2.22 -7.47
C PRO A 98 3.04 2.09 -8.34
N ARG A 99 2.91 1.53 -9.54
CA ARG A 99 3.98 1.28 -10.50
C ARG A 99 4.12 2.34 -11.60
N ALA A 100 3.19 3.30 -11.66
CA ALA A 100 3.17 4.35 -12.68
C ALA A 100 4.27 5.41 -12.47
#